data_AF-A0AAV9SJ78-F1
#
_entry.id   AF-A0AAV9SJ78-F1
#
_cell.length_a   1.000
_cell.length_b   1.000
_cell.length_c   1.000
_cell.angle_alpha   90.00
_cell.angle_beta   90.00
_cell.angle_gamma   90.00
#
_symmetry.space_group_name_H-M   'P 1'
#
loop_
_entity.id
_entity.type
_entity.pdbx_description
1 polymer ?
#
loop_
_entity_poly.entity_id
_entity_poly.type
_entity_poly.pdbx_seq_one_letter_code
_entity_poly.pdbx_strand_id
1 'polypeptide(L)'
;MELTLLDYELVHYRPLRVAAASLCLSHCCWMGLPWVSCPLSCPALCCCWLEKSLPLSSVTHSSSTPTYDEATLRPIMQHVARTGDGERKAVKKKYSSSKLMKISLLPQLRSSIIQKLAAPLLNDP
;
A
#
# COMPACT_ATOMS: atom_id res chain seq x y z
N MET A 1 4.21 2.39 -4.39
CA MET A 1 4.00 3.61 -5.18
C MET A 1 4.72 3.59 -6.53
N GLU A 2 6.04 3.46 -6.64
CA GLU A 2 6.66 3.41 -7.99
C GLU A 2 6.21 2.16 -8.79
N LEU A 3 6.04 1.06 -8.07
CA LEU A 3 5.49 -0.19 -8.60
C LEU A 3 4.07 -0.03 -9.17
N THR A 4 3.23 0.84 -8.60
CA THR A 4 1.82 1.03 -9.03
C THR A 4 1.68 1.91 -10.27
N LEU A 5 2.75 2.62 -10.67
CA LEU A 5 2.75 3.45 -11.89
C LEU A 5 2.78 2.61 -13.17
N LEU A 6 3.18 1.34 -13.04
CA LEU A 6 3.26 0.39 -14.14
C LEU A 6 1.99 -0.50 -14.22
N ASP A 7 1.05 -0.38 -13.28
CA ASP A 7 -0.27 -0.98 -13.36
C ASP A 7 -1.20 -0.06 -14.12
N TYR A 8 -1.52 -0.39 -15.37
CA TYR A 8 -2.53 0.35 -16.13
C TYR A 8 -3.91 0.28 -15.47
N GLU A 9 -4.24 -0.81 -14.78
CA GLU A 9 -5.47 -0.97 -14.00
C GLU A 9 -5.62 0.07 -12.86
N LEU A 10 -4.51 0.65 -12.37
CA LEU A 10 -4.54 1.65 -11.31
C LEU A 10 -4.75 3.08 -11.82
N VAL A 11 -4.76 3.31 -13.15
CA VAL A 11 -4.90 4.64 -13.77
C VAL A 11 -6.25 5.30 -13.47
N HIS A 12 -7.30 4.49 -13.25
CA HIS A 12 -8.64 4.96 -12.95
C HIS A 12 -8.78 5.50 -11.51
N TYR A 13 -7.81 5.23 -10.64
CA TYR A 13 -7.87 5.62 -9.25
C TYR A 13 -7.12 6.93 -8.99
N ARG A 14 -7.69 7.77 -8.13
CA ARG A 14 -7.03 9.00 -7.68
C ARG A 14 -5.70 8.63 -6.99
N PRO A 15 -4.57 9.31 -7.29
CA PRO A 15 -3.25 8.94 -6.77
C PRO A 15 -3.17 8.90 -5.23
N LEU A 16 -4.00 9.69 -4.54
CA LEU A 16 -4.12 9.65 -3.07
C LEU A 16 -4.61 8.28 -2.54
N ARG A 17 -5.56 7.64 -3.22
CA ARG A 17 -6.06 6.29 -2.85
C ARG A 17 -4.98 5.23 -3.04
N VAL A 18 -4.25 5.31 -4.14
CA VAL A 18 -3.15 4.39 -4.45
C VAL A 18 -2.00 4.55 -3.43
N ALA A 19 -1.73 5.79 -3.01
CA ALA A 19 -0.76 6.09 -1.96
C ALA A 19 -1.19 5.52 -0.60
N ALA A 20 -2.45 5.71 -0.21
CA ALA A 20 -3.00 5.16 1.04
C ALA A 20 -2.91 3.62 1.05
N ALA A 21 -3.35 2.95 -0.01
CA ALA A 21 -3.24 1.48 -0.16
C ALA A 21 -1.78 1.00 -0.05
N SER A 22 -0.85 1.69 -0.73
CA SER A 22 0.59 1.37 -0.68
C SER A 22 1.16 1.49 0.74
N LEU A 23 0.77 2.54 1.47
CA LEU A 23 1.22 2.79 2.83
C LEU A 23 0.66 1.74 3.79
N CYS A 24 -0.64 1.45 3.69
CA CYS A 24 -1.30 0.40 4.47
C CYS A 24 -0.64 -0.96 4.26
N LEU A 25 -0.35 -1.34 3.02
CA LEU A 25 0.37 -2.58 2.72
C LEU A 25 1.77 -2.63 3.32
N SER A 26 2.52 -1.52 3.27
CA SER A 26 3.84 -1.45 3.89
C SER A 26 3.75 -1.67 5.40
N HIS A 27 2.70 -1.15 6.04
CA HIS A 27 2.46 -1.35 7.46
C HIS A 27 2.06 -2.80 7.78
N CYS A 28 1.14 -3.39 7.02
CA CYS A 28 0.75 -4.80 7.18
C CYS A 28 1.94 -5.75 6.98
N CYS A 29 2.81 -5.45 6.02
CA CYS A 29 4.04 -6.18 5.75
C CYS A 29 5.01 -6.16 6.93
N TRP A 30 5.03 -5.08 7.72
CA TRP A 30 5.90 -4.94 8.89
C TRP A 30 5.33 -5.64 10.12
N MET A 31 4.01 -5.59 10.31
CA MET A 31 3.35 -6.13 11.50
C MET A 31 2.96 -7.60 11.37
N GLY A 32 2.94 -8.16 10.16
CA GLY A 32 2.52 -9.54 9.94
C GLY A 32 1.05 -9.81 10.28
N LEU A 33 0.23 -8.75 10.34
CA LEU A 33 -1.19 -8.83 10.70
C LEU A 33 -2.08 -8.92 9.46
N PRO A 34 -3.20 -9.66 9.53
CA PRO A 34 -4.18 -9.67 8.46
C PRO A 34 -4.82 -8.27 8.33
N TRP A 35 -4.99 -7.83 7.08
CA TRP A 35 -5.56 -6.53 6.71
C TRP A 35 -6.93 -6.22 7.33
N VAL A 36 -7.74 -7.25 7.65
CA VAL A 36 -9.02 -7.18 8.39
C VAL A 36 -8.88 -6.73 9.85
N SER A 37 -7.65 -6.64 10.36
CA SER A 37 -7.36 -6.16 11.72
C SER A 37 -6.64 -4.81 11.73
N CYS A 38 -6.49 -4.14 10.58
CA CYS A 38 -6.14 -2.72 10.60
C CYS A 38 -7.33 -1.99 11.24
N PRO A 39 -7.16 -1.35 12.40
CA PRO A 39 -8.21 -0.55 12.97
C PRO A 39 -8.27 0.74 12.15
N LEU A 40 -8.90 0.69 10.97
CA LEU A 40 -9.51 1.86 10.36
C LEU A 40 -10.67 2.39 11.23
N SER A 41 -11.04 1.65 12.28
CA SER A 41 -11.82 2.14 13.43
C SER A 41 -10.98 2.90 14.48
N CYS A 42 -9.65 2.95 14.40
CA CYS A 42 -8.83 3.78 15.28
C CYS A 42 -8.41 5.07 14.56
N PRO A 43 -9.09 6.20 14.80
CA PRO A 43 -8.69 7.50 14.24
C PRO A 43 -7.28 7.94 14.71
N ALA A 44 -6.71 7.34 15.75
CA ALA A 44 -5.43 7.79 16.32
C ALA A 44 -4.19 7.41 15.48
N LEU A 45 -4.17 6.28 14.74
CA LEU A 45 -2.98 5.88 13.98
C LEU A 45 -3.01 6.36 12.51
N CYS A 46 -4.20 6.52 11.92
CA CYS A 46 -4.32 7.09 10.58
C CYS A 46 -4.09 8.61 10.57
N CYS A 47 -4.40 9.33 11.66
CA CYS A 47 -4.15 10.77 11.78
C CYS A 47 -2.69 11.11 12.11
N CYS A 48 -2.01 10.35 12.99
CA CYS A 48 -0.67 10.71 13.45
C CYS A 48 0.46 10.56 12.39
N TRP A 49 0.27 9.74 11.35
CA TRP A 49 1.32 9.55 10.33
C TRP A 49 1.27 10.61 9.22
N LEU A 50 0.10 11.13 8.86
CA LEU A 50 -0.04 12.17 7.83
C LEU A 50 0.30 13.57 8.35
N GLU A 51 0.12 13.82 9.66
CA GLU A 51 0.40 15.12 10.28
C GLU A 51 1.90 15.45 10.37
N LYS A 52 2.79 14.44 10.37
CA LYS A 52 4.25 14.67 10.38
C LYS A 52 4.86 14.99 9.01
N SER A 53 4.11 14.90 7.91
CA SER A 53 4.66 15.12 6.55
C SER A 53 4.23 16.43 5.89
N LEU A 54 3.14 17.08 6.32
CA LEU A 54 2.67 18.35 5.76
C LEU A 54 2.38 19.35 6.89
N PRO A 55 3.06 20.51 6.95
CA PRO A 55 2.65 21.58 7.84
C PRO A 55 1.45 22.27 7.16
N LEU A 56 0.24 21.78 7.41
CA LEU A 56 -0.96 22.57 7.16
C LEU A 56 -1.73 22.72 8.48
N SER A 57 -1.20 23.63 9.29
CA SER A 57 -1.85 24.23 10.46
C SER A 57 -3.08 25.05 10.02
N SER A 58 -4.12 24.36 9.54
CA SER A 58 -5.44 24.92 9.28
C SER A 58 -6.42 23.82 8.87
N VAL A 59 -6.66 22.84 9.75
CA VAL A 59 -7.90 22.04 9.71
C VAL A 59 -8.50 22.05 11.10
N THR A 60 -9.15 23.17 11.43
CA THR A 60 -10.13 23.26 12.51
C THR A 60 -11.46 22.72 11.98
N HIS A 61 -12.03 21.71 12.66
CA HIS A 61 -13.43 21.31 12.59
C HIS A 61 -14.04 21.04 11.19
N SER A 62 -13.60 19.97 10.54
CA SER A 62 -14.53 19.07 9.84
C SER A 62 -13.87 17.71 9.66
N SER A 63 -14.43 16.69 10.29
CA SER A 63 -14.07 15.29 10.07
C SER A 63 -14.44 14.90 8.64
N SER A 64 -13.57 15.20 7.69
CA SER A 64 -13.57 14.57 6.37
C SER A 64 -12.19 13.97 6.11
N THR A 65 -11.81 13.03 6.98
CA THR A 65 -10.95 11.96 6.48
C THR A 65 -11.69 11.35 5.28
N PRO A 66 -11.04 11.16 4.13
CA PRO A 66 -11.70 10.44 3.05
C PRO A 66 -12.09 9.07 3.59
N THR A 67 -13.39 8.82 3.69
CA THR A 67 -13.96 7.53 4.10
C THR A 67 -13.66 6.53 2.97
N TYR A 68 -12.42 6.04 2.92
CA TYR A 68 -12.04 4.97 2.02
C TYR A 68 -12.59 3.68 2.62
N ASP A 69 -13.78 3.28 2.18
CA ASP A 69 -14.36 2.01 2.57
C ASP A 69 -13.42 0.87 2.19
N GLU A 70 -13.28 -0.10 3.11
CA GLU A 70 -12.41 -1.28 2.94
C GLU A 70 -12.67 -2.00 1.61
N ALA A 71 -13.93 -2.05 1.19
CA ALA A 71 -14.37 -2.65 -0.07
C ALA A 71 -13.72 -2.00 -1.30
N THR A 72 -13.48 -0.68 -1.28
CA THR A 72 -12.87 0.06 -2.39
C THR A 72 -11.35 0.03 -2.37
N LEU A 73 -10.74 -0.12 -1.19
CA LEU A 73 -9.29 -0.17 -1.03
C LEU A 73 -8.73 -1.57 -1.31
N ARG A 74 -9.53 -2.61 -1.01
CA ARG A 74 -9.19 -4.01 -1.26
C ARG A 74 -8.65 -4.28 -2.68
N PRO A 75 -9.35 -3.94 -3.78
CA PRO A 75 -8.86 -4.22 -5.13
C PRO A 75 -7.54 -3.50 -5.44
N ILE A 76 -7.36 -2.28 -4.94
CA ILE A 76 -6.13 -1.50 -5.10
C ILE A 76 -4.98 -2.19 -4.37
N MET A 77 -5.20 -2.62 -3.12
CA MET A 77 -4.19 -3.33 -2.35
C MET A 77 -3.82 -4.67 -2.97
N GLN A 78 -4.79 -5.41 -3.51
CA GLN A 78 -4.52 -6.66 -4.23
C GLN A 78 -3.64 -6.41 -5.46
N HIS A 79 -3.92 -5.36 -6.24
CA HIS A 79 -3.11 -4.96 -7.39
C HIS A 79 -1.68 -4.58 -6.98
N VAL A 80 -1.52 -3.82 -5.89
CA VAL A 80 -0.21 -3.44 -5.35
C VAL A 80 0.55 -4.68 -4.82
N ALA A 81 -0.15 -5.63 -4.21
CA ALA A 81 0.43 -6.88 -3.71
C ALA A 81 0.90 -7.79 -4.84
N ARG A 82 0.04 -8.08 -5.84
CA ARG A 82 0.36 -8.86 -7.04
C ARG A 82 1.60 -8.36 -7.74
N THR A 83 1.70 -7.05 -7.87
CA THR A 83 2.82 -6.34 -8.48
C THR A 83 4.18 -6.64 -7.84
N GLY A 84 4.19 -6.97 -6.55
CA GLY A 84 5.38 -7.30 -5.79
C GLY A 84 6.05 -8.60 -6.23
N ASP A 85 5.35 -9.50 -6.94
CA ASP A 85 5.80 -10.88 -7.09
C ASP A 85 6.75 -11.14 -8.26
N GLY A 86 6.62 -10.50 -9.44
CA GLY A 86 7.46 -10.95 -10.57
C GLY A 86 7.66 -10.03 -11.76
N GLU A 87 6.65 -9.29 -12.20
CA GLU A 87 6.68 -8.70 -13.55
C GLU A 87 7.62 -7.51 -13.69
N ARG A 88 7.79 -6.70 -12.64
CA ARG A 88 8.48 -5.40 -12.73
C ARG A 88 9.94 -5.48 -12.32
N LYS A 89 10.72 -6.24 -13.10
CA LYS A 89 12.15 -6.53 -12.88
C LYS A 89 13.03 -5.27 -12.79
N ALA A 90 12.74 -4.24 -13.59
CA ALA A 90 13.50 -2.99 -13.59
C ALA A 90 13.37 -2.22 -12.25
N VAL A 91 12.14 -2.12 -11.74
CA VAL A 91 11.87 -1.48 -10.45
C VAL A 91 12.53 -2.26 -9.32
N LYS A 92 12.40 -3.60 -9.30
CA LYS A 92 13.11 -4.44 -8.32
C LYS A 92 14.63 -4.22 -8.38
N LYS A 93 15.23 -4.17 -9.57
CA LYS A 93 16.66 -3.90 -9.75
C LYS A 93 17.07 -2.52 -9.22
N LYS A 94 16.23 -1.49 -9.42
CA LYS A 94 16.46 -0.15 -8.85
C LYS A 94 16.49 -0.19 -7.32
N TYR A 95 15.48 -0.82 -6.71
CA TYR A 95 15.36 -0.94 -5.25
C TYR A 95 16.19 -2.10 -4.64
N SER A 96 16.98 -2.83 -5.42
CA SER A 96 17.96 -3.81 -4.93
C SER A 96 19.35 -3.22 -4.75
N SER A 97 19.55 -1.98 -5.20
CA SER A 97 20.79 -1.25 -5.01
C SER A 97 21.00 -0.89 -3.52
N SER A 98 22.26 -0.94 -3.07
CA SER A 98 22.63 -0.50 -1.72
C SER A 98 22.27 0.96 -1.45
N LYS A 99 22.17 1.81 -2.49
CA LYS A 99 21.75 3.22 -2.37
C LYS A 99 20.33 3.37 -1.81
N LEU A 100 19.46 2.39 -2.05
CA LEU A 100 18.07 2.37 -1.60
C LEU A 100 17.86 1.28 -0.53
N MET A 101 18.86 1.05 0.31
CA MET A 101 18.82 0.09 1.43
C MET A 101 18.37 -1.33 1.06
N LYS A 102 18.46 -1.71 -0.23
CA LYS A 102 18.06 -3.02 -0.74
C LYS A 102 16.63 -3.44 -0.34
N ILE A 103 15.70 -2.49 -0.24
CA ILE A 103 14.31 -2.69 0.24
C ILE A 103 13.57 -3.80 -0.53
N SER A 104 13.86 -3.97 -1.83
CA SER A 104 13.24 -5.02 -2.65
C SER A 104 13.64 -6.46 -2.29
N LEU A 105 14.72 -6.64 -1.52
CA LEU A 105 15.24 -7.96 -1.11
C LEU A 105 14.69 -8.40 0.25
N LEU A 106 13.86 -7.59 0.91
CA LEU A 106 13.32 -7.91 2.24
C LEU A 106 12.42 -9.15 2.18
N PRO A 107 12.61 -10.14 3.07
CA PRO A 107 11.80 -11.36 3.08
C PRO A 107 10.34 -11.08 3.45
N GLN A 108 10.07 -9.98 4.15
CA GLN A 108 8.73 -9.54 4.50
C GLN A 108 7.86 -9.25 3.27
N LEU A 109 8.49 -8.80 2.17
CA LEU A 109 7.80 -8.55 0.91
C LEU A 109 7.28 -9.84 0.26
N ARG A 110 7.84 -11.00 0.61
CA ARG A 110 7.41 -12.33 0.18
C ARG A 110 6.62 -13.10 1.24
N SER A 111 6.13 -12.39 2.26
CA SER A 111 5.34 -13.01 3.32
C SER A 111 4.04 -13.62 2.78
N SER A 112 3.55 -14.65 3.48
CA SER A 112 2.31 -15.35 3.14
C SER A 112 1.08 -14.42 3.11
N ILE A 113 1.14 -13.27 3.79
CA ILE A 113 0.07 -12.28 3.81
C ILE A 113 -0.04 -11.57 2.45
N ILE A 114 1.09 -11.15 1.88
CA ILE A 114 1.11 -10.51 0.55
C ILE A 114 0.66 -11.51 -0.51
N GLN A 115 1.11 -12.76 -0.42
CA GLN A 115 0.68 -13.83 -1.32
C GLN A 115 -0.82 -14.12 -1.22
N LYS A 116 -1.40 -14.16 -0.01
CA LYS A 116 -2.84 -14.32 0.20
C LYS A 116 -3.64 -13.14 -0.36
N LEU A 117 -3.10 -11.93 -0.28
CA LEU A 117 -3.72 -10.74 -0.88
C LEU A 117 -3.60 -10.75 -2.42
N ALA A 118 -2.51 -11.26 -2.97
CA ALA A 118 -2.30 -11.36 -4.42
C ALA A 118 -3.05 -12.54 -5.07
N ALA A 119 -3.26 -13.64 -4.33
CA ALA A 119 -3.92 -14.86 -4.80
C ALA A 119 -5.18 -14.67 -5.66
N PRO A 120 -6.15 -13.80 -5.31
CA PRO A 120 -7.34 -13.60 -6.14
C PRO A 120 -7.07 -13.02 -7.54
N LEU A 121 -5.90 -12.43 -7.79
CA LEU A 121 -5.51 -11.85 -9.09
C LEU A 121 -4.42 -12.66 -9.81
N LEU A 122 -3.98 -13.78 -9.25
CA LEU A 122 -2.99 -14.69 -9.86
C LEU A 122 -3.64 -15.90 -10.54
N ASN A 123 -4.96 -16.06 -10.40
CA ASN A 123 -5.75 -17.16 -10.97
C ASN A 123 -6.48 -16.76 -12.26
N ASP A 124 -6.26 -15.56 -12.79
CA ASP A 124 -6.77 -15.15 -14.09
C ASP A 124 -5.85 -15.74 -15.19
N PRO A 125 -6.30 -16.70 -16.01
CA PRO A 125 -5.50 -17.31 -17.09
C PRO A 125 -5.27 -16.36 -18.27
#